data_AF-A0A8T6LNB3-F1
#
_entry.id   AF-A0A8T6LNB3-F1
#
_cell.length_a   1.000
_cell.length_b   1.000
_cell.length_c   1.000
_cell.angle_alpha   90.00
_cell.angle_beta   90.00
_cell.angle_gamma   90.00
#
_symmetry.space_group_name_H-M   'P 1'
#
loop_
_entity.id
_entity.type
_entity.pdbx_description
1 polymer ?
#
loop_
_entity_poly.entity_id
_entity_poly.type
_entity_poly.pdbx_seq_one_letter_code
_entity_poly.pdbx_strand_id
1 'polypeptide(L)'
;MPALRYFGRGEGVPSRLKSSGWTLVEHAKQADAMVIETYDNQDQDYRKRLEGTITLVRNALDEIAVSQVKTLIIVTDQSSTAGEKRKGVDATNLQAACPNGIHGFGSLTAETLGRIAAQQGITTRIFRLYNLNDDDAFQLLEQGLQTEATNSDYEVMSFGA
;
A
#
# COMPACT_ATOMS: atom_id res chain seq x y z
N MET A 1 4.34 -9.46 -21.17
CA MET A 1 4.02 -8.30 -20.32
C MET A 1 3.95 -8.80 -18.89
N PRO A 2 4.62 -8.15 -17.94
CA PRO A 2 4.60 -8.59 -16.55
C PRO A 2 3.18 -8.53 -15.97
N ALA A 3 2.83 -9.53 -15.18
CA ALA A 3 1.51 -9.68 -14.59
C ALA A 3 1.41 -8.86 -13.30
N LEU A 4 0.34 -8.07 -13.17
CA LEU A 4 0.10 -7.22 -12.01
C LEU A 4 -1.26 -7.53 -11.39
N ARG A 5 -1.29 -7.65 -10.06
CA ARG A 5 -2.53 -7.59 -9.30
C ARG A 5 -2.68 -6.22 -8.65
N TYR A 6 -3.88 -5.65 -8.68
CA TYR A 6 -4.15 -4.32 -8.13
C TYR A 6 -5.38 -4.34 -7.23
N PHE A 7 -5.23 -3.75 -6.04
CA PHE A 7 -6.29 -3.50 -5.06
C PHE A 7 -6.30 -2.00 -4.78
N GLY A 8 -7.41 -1.31 -4.99
CA GLY A 8 -7.45 0.13 -4.74
C GLY A 8 -8.74 0.76 -5.20
N ARG A 9 -8.73 2.09 -5.34
CA ARG A 9 -9.90 2.90 -5.74
C ARG A 9 -10.44 2.50 -7.11
N GLY A 10 -9.60 1.93 -7.96
CA GLY A 10 -9.91 1.72 -9.37
C GLY A 10 -9.77 3.03 -10.15
N GLU A 11 -9.66 2.91 -11.48
CA GLU A 11 -9.36 4.03 -12.40
C GLU A 11 -8.00 4.71 -12.16
N GLY A 12 -7.57 5.60 -13.06
CA GLY A 12 -6.30 6.34 -12.98
C GLY A 12 -5.07 5.41 -12.97
N VAL A 13 -4.69 4.91 -11.80
CA VAL A 13 -3.52 4.05 -11.56
C VAL A 13 -3.55 2.78 -12.43
N PRO A 14 -4.60 1.93 -12.44
CA PRO A 14 -4.59 0.72 -13.27
C PRO A 14 -4.55 1.03 -14.78
N SER A 15 -5.13 2.14 -15.22
CA SER A 15 -5.06 2.59 -16.62
C SER A 15 -3.64 3.00 -16.99
N ARG A 16 -2.97 3.77 -16.13
CA ARG A 16 -1.57 4.16 -16.36
C ARG A 16 -0.63 2.96 -16.30
N LEU A 17 -0.79 2.04 -15.35
CA LEU A 17 0.02 0.81 -15.28
C LEU A 17 -0.15 -0.06 -16.54
N LYS A 18 -1.37 -0.16 -17.09
CA LYS A 18 -1.59 -0.82 -18.39
C LYS A 18 -0.82 -0.12 -19.52
N SER A 19 -0.87 1.20 -19.60
CA SER A 19 -0.11 2.00 -20.58
C SER A 19 1.41 1.84 -20.42
N SER A 20 1.88 1.62 -19.19
CA SER A 20 3.29 1.34 -18.87
C SER A 20 3.70 -0.13 -19.10
N GLY A 21 2.81 -0.96 -19.65
CA GLY A 21 3.13 -2.31 -20.10
C GLY A 21 2.73 -3.45 -19.15
N TRP A 22 2.00 -3.16 -18.07
CA TRP A 22 1.52 -4.20 -17.14
C TRP A 22 0.22 -4.84 -17.63
N THR A 23 0.07 -6.14 -17.37
CA THR A 23 -1.19 -6.87 -17.60
C THR A 23 -1.88 -7.14 -16.27
N LEU A 24 -3.07 -6.57 -16.06
CA LEU A 24 -3.86 -6.84 -14.86
C LEU A 24 -4.36 -8.28 -14.87
N VAL A 25 -4.13 -9.01 -13.79
CA VAL A 25 -4.57 -10.39 -13.61
C VAL A 25 -5.59 -10.51 -12.48
N GLU A 26 -6.51 -11.46 -12.65
CA GLU A 26 -7.57 -11.77 -11.70
C GLU A 26 -7.06 -12.62 -10.51
N HIS A 27 -7.95 -12.90 -9.56
CA HIS A 27 -7.73 -13.78 -8.41
C HIS A 27 -7.07 -15.11 -8.80
N ALA A 28 -6.18 -15.61 -7.93
CA ALA A 28 -5.51 -16.92 -8.05
C ALA A 28 -4.65 -17.16 -9.31
N LYS A 29 -4.51 -16.17 -10.20
CA LYS A 29 -3.50 -16.19 -11.27
C LYS A 29 -2.12 -15.82 -10.71
N GLN A 30 -1.04 -16.24 -11.36
CA GLN A 30 0.29 -15.78 -10.99
C GLN A 30 0.45 -14.29 -11.31
N ALA A 31 1.05 -13.53 -10.41
CA ALA A 31 1.35 -12.11 -10.60
C ALA A 31 2.83 -11.84 -10.28
N ASP A 32 3.53 -11.09 -11.13
CA ASP A 32 4.90 -10.67 -10.84
C ASP A 32 4.93 -9.62 -9.73
N ALA A 33 3.93 -8.72 -9.73
CA ALA A 33 3.77 -7.69 -8.71
C ALA A 33 2.33 -7.58 -8.22
N MET A 34 2.17 -7.06 -7.00
CA MET A 34 0.91 -6.66 -6.41
C MET A 34 1.00 -5.22 -5.93
N VAL A 35 -0.02 -4.41 -6.23
CA VAL A 35 -0.16 -3.03 -5.75
C VAL A 35 -1.43 -2.95 -4.90
N ILE A 36 -1.29 -2.41 -3.69
CA ILE A 36 -2.39 -2.10 -2.79
C ILE A 36 -2.41 -0.59 -2.56
N GLU A 37 -3.43 0.11 -3.06
CA GLU A 37 -3.64 1.53 -2.86
C GLU A 37 -4.79 1.74 -1.89
N THR A 38 -4.46 2.04 -0.64
CA THR A 38 -5.47 2.41 0.35
C THR A 38 -5.90 3.85 0.14
N TYR A 39 -7.18 4.14 0.33
CA TYR A 39 -7.73 5.50 0.17
C TYR A 39 -8.89 5.73 1.15
N ASP A 40 -9.12 7.00 1.50
CA ASP A 40 -10.31 7.39 2.25
C ASP A 40 -11.44 7.68 1.28
N ASN A 41 -12.46 6.83 1.27
CA ASN A 41 -13.63 6.99 0.39
C ASN A 41 -14.60 8.08 0.85
N GLN A 42 -14.33 8.74 1.98
CA GLN A 42 -15.11 9.87 2.53
C GLN A 42 -16.59 9.54 2.83
N ASP A 43 -16.95 8.26 2.94
CA ASP A 43 -18.33 7.87 3.32
C ASP A 43 -18.64 8.35 4.74
N GLN A 44 -19.89 8.74 5.02
CA GLN A 44 -20.28 9.18 6.36
C GLN A 44 -20.43 8.00 7.33
N ASP A 45 -20.73 6.80 6.84
CA ASP A 45 -20.73 5.58 7.66
C ASP A 45 -19.29 5.09 7.81
N TYR A 46 -18.81 5.10 9.06
CA TYR A 46 -17.48 4.63 9.39
C TYR A 46 -17.18 3.20 8.95
N ARG A 47 -18.20 2.33 8.86
CA ARG A 47 -18.03 0.95 8.41
C ARG A 47 -17.76 0.88 6.92
N LYS A 48 -18.42 1.74 6.14
CA LYS A 48 -18.17 1.85 4.69
C LYS A 48 -16.81 2.49 4.41
N ARG A 49 -16.33 3.39 5.26
CA ARG A 49 -14.96 3.92 5.15
C ARG A 49 -13.86 2.87 5.27
N LEU A 50 -14.13 1.77 5.97
CA LEU A 50 -13.19 0.64 6.06
C LEU A 50 -13.01 -0.09 4.72
N GLU A 51 -13.92 0.08 3.76
CA GLU A 51 -13.83 -0.57 2.46
C GLU A 51 -12.60 -0.12 1.67
N GLY A 52 -12.26 1.18 1.72
CA GLY A 52 -11.07 1.74 1.06
C GLY A 52 -9.74 1.43 1.77
N THR A 53 -9.78 0.67 2.87
CA THR A 53 -8.59 0.29 3.65
C THR A 53 -8.60 -1.18 4.04
N ILE A 54 -9.26 -1.53 5.15
CA ILE A 54 -9.24 -2.88 5.75
C ILE A 54 -9.75 -3.94 4.79
N THR A 55 -10.84 -3.69 4.07
CA THR A 55 -11.38 -4.67 3.12
C THR A 55 -10.39 -4.96 1.99
N LEU A 56 -9.74 -3.93 1.44
CA LEU A 56 -8.69 -4.12 0.43
C LEU A 56 -7.52 -4.93 0.96
N VAL A 57 -7.03 -4.58 2.15
CA VAL A 57 -5.88 -5.26 2.79
C VAL A 57 -6.21 -6.72 3.08
N ARG A 58 -7.43 -7.01 3.56
CA ARG A 58 -7.90 -8.39 3.77
C ARG A 58 -7.88 -9.18 2.47
N ASN A 59 -8.45 -8.63 1.40
CA ASN A 59 -8.50 -9.32 0.10
C ASN A 59 -7.09 -9.56 -0.45
N ALA A 60 -6.17 -8.61 -0.27
CA ALA A 60 -4.78 -8.77 -0.67
C ALA A 60 -4.02 -9.82 0.17
N LEU A 61 -4.31 -9.92 1.47
CA LEU A 61 -3.76 -10.98 2.32
C LEU A 61 -4.21 -12.37 1.86
N ASP A 62 -5.51 -12.52 1.52
CA ASP A 62 -6.05 -13.77 0.99
C ASP A 62 -5.32 -14.19 -0.29
N GLU A 63 -4.91 -13.25 -1.15
CA GLU A 63 -4.09 -13.53 -2.34
C GLU A 63 -2.64 -13.89 -2.03
N ILE A 64 -2.00 -13.18 -1.10
CA ILE A 64 -0.61 -13.45 -0.69
C ILE A 64 -0.50 -14.87 -0.14
N ALA A 65 -1.54 -15.35 0.55
CA ALA A 65 -1.58 -16.70 1.08
C ALA A 65 -1.65 -17.81 0.02
N VAL A 66 -2.16 -17.52 -1.19
CA VAL A 66 -2.44 -18.54 -2.23
C VAL A 66 -1.67 -18.33 -3.53
N SER A 67 -1.04 -17.17 -3.75
CA SER A 67 -0.36 -16.81 -5.00
C SER A 67 1.11 -16.46 -4.76
N GLN A 68 1.98 -16.88 -5.70
CA GLN A 68 3.37 -16.43 -5.69
C GLN A 68 3.46 -15.04 -6.31
N VAL A 69 3.66 -14.03 -5.45
CA VAL A 69 3.96 -12.63 -5.82
C VAL A 69 5.42 -12.36 -5.48
N LYS A 70 6.16 -11.71 -6.38
CA LYS A 70 7.58 -11.35 -6.12
C LYS A 70 7.71 -9.99 -5.45
N THR A 71 6.91 -9.02 -5.89
CA THR A 71 6.97 -7.64 -5.43
C THR A 71 5.61 -7.18 -4.90
N LEU A 72 5.57 -6.60 -3.71
CA LEU A 72 4.41 -5.94 -3.13
C LEU A 72 4.70 -4.45 -2.95
N ILE A 73 3.86 -3.60 -3.55
CA ILE A 73 3.84 -2.17 -3.31
C ILE A 73 2.56 -1.81 -2.57
N ILE A 74 2.69 -1.14 -1.44
CA ILE A 74 1.56 -0.58 -0.69
C ILE A 74 1.64 0.93 -0.77
N VAL A 75 0.65 1.55 -1.39
CA VAL A 75 0.44 2.99 -1.40
C VAL A 75 -0.59 3.33 -0.34
N THR A 76 -0.21 4.19 0.59
CA THR A 76 -1.08 4.69 1.64
C THR A 76 -0.82 6.16 1.86
N ASP A 77 -1.70 6.83 2.59
CA ASP A 77 -1.45 8.19 3.02
C ASP A 77 -0.59 8.21 4.30
N GLN A 78 -0.36 9.39 4.87
CA GLN A 78 0.37 9.50 6.14
C GLN A 78 -0.53 9.30 7.38
N SER A 79 -1.77 8.82 7.23
CA SER A 79 -2.71 8.75 8.35
C SER A 79 -2.31 7.76 9.44
N SER A 80 -1.41 6.79 9.19
CA SER A 80 -0.85 5.92 10.25
C SER A 80 0.07 6.66 11.23
N THR A 81 0.59 7.83 10.84
CA THR A 81 1.58 8.61 11.61
C THR A 81 1.21 10.09 11.83
N ALA A 82 0.18 10.62 11.16
CA ALA A 82 -0.18 12.03 11.21
C ALA A 82 -1.14 12.41 12.37
N GLY A 83 -1.61 11.45 13.16
CA GLY A 83 -2.48 11.67 14.31
C GLY A 83 -1.74 12.16 15.55
N GLU A 84 -2.48 12.35 16.64
CA GLU A 84 -1.87 12.68 17.93
C GLU A 84 -1.17 11.47 18.56
N LYS A 85 0.05 11.69 19.07
CA LYS A 85 0.76 10.69 19.89
C LYS A 85 -0.06 10.39 21.14
N ARG A 86 -0.20 9.10 21.47
CA ARG A 86 -0.82 8.70 22.75
C ARG A 86 0.00 9.22 23.93
N LYS A 87 -0.69 9.59 25.01
CA LYS A 87 -0.05 9.98 26.28
C LYS A 87 0.91 8.88 26.75
N GLY A 88 2.12 9.27 27.12
CA GLY A 88 3.17 8.35 27.60
C GLY A 88 4.07 7.75 26.52
N VAL A 89 3.81 8.04 25.23
CA VAL A 89 4.79 7.75 24.17
C VAL A 89 5.89 8.81 24.21
N ASP A 90 7.14 8.36 24.18
CA ASP A 90 8.31 9.24 24.12
C ASP A 90 8.20 10.21 22.93
N ALA A 91 8.28 11.51 23.22
CA ALA A 91 8.21 12.56 22.21
C ALA A 91 9.30 12.42 21.14
N THR A 92 10.46 11.87 21.50
CA THR A 92 11.61 11.64 20.62
C THR A 92 11.45 10.43 19.70
N ASN A 93 10.51 9.52 20.01
CA ASN A 93 10.21 8.40 19.13
C ASN A 93 9.36 8.87 17.93
N LEU A 94 10.04 9.19 16.83
CA LEU A 94 9.44 9.62 15.57
C LEU A 94 8.74 8.47 14.80
N GLN A 95 8.95 7.22 15.23
CA GLN A 95 8.41 6.02 14.57
C GLN A 95 7.15 5.46 15.27
N ALA A 96 6.64 6.18 16.28
CA ALA A 96 5.43 5.75 16.98
C ALA A 96 4.22 5.82 16.04
N ALA A 97 3.40 4.76 16.03
CA ALA A 97 2.12 4.77 15.34
C ALA A 97 1.20 5.83 15.96
N CYS A 98 0.75 6.76 15.13
CA CYS A 98 -0.16 7.85 15.51
C CYS A 98 -1.33 7.87 14.52
N PRO A 99 -2.28 6.92 14.63
CA PRO A 99 -3.39 6.83 13.69
C PRO A 99 -4.27 8.09 13.73
N ASN A 100 -4.49 8.70 12.57
CA ASN A 100 -5.45 9.78 12.37
C ASN A 100 -6.80 9.21 11.95
N GLY A 101 -7.72 9.13 12.91
CA GLY A 101 -9.07 8.60 12.70
C GLY A 101 -9.07 7.13 12.24
N ILE A 102 -10.18 6.72 11.63
CA ILE A 102 -10.42 5.32 11.21
C ILE A 102 -9.53 4.93 10.03
N HIS A 103 -9.28 5.87 9.12
CA HIS A 103 -8.39 5.66 7.98
C HIS A 103 -6.95 5.34 8.43
N GLY A 104 -6.46 6.01 9.49
CA GLY A 104 -5.15 5.74 10.09
C GLY A 104 -4.95 4.31 10.58
N PHE A 105 -6.00 3.66 11.09
CA PHE A 105 -5.94 2.23 11.44
C PHE A 105 -5.86 1.35 10.20
N GLY A 106 -6.54 1.74 9.13
CA GLY A 106 -6.44 1.12 7.82
C GLY A 106 -5.02 1.15 7.26
N SER A 107 -4.42 2.34 7.21
CA SER A 107 -3.03 2.55 6.78
C SER A 107 -2.04 1.71 7.61
N LEU A 108 -2.17 1.72 8.94
CA LEU A 108 -1.34 0.89 9.83
C LEU A 108 -1.52 -0.62 9.60
N THR A 109 -2.72 -1.06 9.27
CA THR A 109 -3.00 -2.47 8.95
C THR A 109 -2.35 -2.88 7.65
N ALA A 110 -2.39 -2.02 6.63
CA ALA A 110 -1.66 -2.23 5.38
C ALA A 110 -0.15 -2.35 5.63
N GLU A 111 0.42 -1.52 6.51
CA GLU A 111 1.83 -1.64 6.89
C GLU A 111 2.18 -2.96 7.58
N THR A 112 1.27 -3.47 8.39
CA THR A 112 1.44 -4.77 9.04
C THR A 112 1.39 -5.90 8.02
N LEU A 113 0.47 -5.84 7.04
CA LEU A 113 0.46 -6.77 5.90
C LEU A 113 1.80 -6.76 5.17
N GLY A 114 2.37 -5.59 4.91
CA GLY A 114 3.65 -5.47 4.23
C GLY A 114 4.79 -6.19 4.95
N ARG A 115 4.83 -6.15 6.29
CA ARG A 115 5.82 -6.92 7.07
C ARG A 115 5.62 -8.43 6.94
N ILE A 116 4.36 -8.89 6.95
CA ILE A 116 4.04 -10.31 6.79
C ILE A 116 4.46 -10.79 5.40
N ALA A 117 4.20 -10.00 4.35
CA ALA A 117 4.63 -10.30 2.99
C ALA A 117 6.16 -10.41 2.88
N ALA A 118 6.89 -9.45 3.47
CA ALA A 118 8.36 -9.49 3.50
C ALA A 118 8.91 -10.72 4.23
N GLN A 119 8.27 -11.15 5.33
CA GLN A 119 8.63 -12.40 6.03
C GLN A 119 8.42 -13.66 5.18
N GLN A 120 7.55 -13.60 4.16
CA GLN A 120 7.35 -14.67 3.18
C GLN A 120 8.30 -14.58 1.97
N GLY A 121 9.26 -13.65 1.99
CA GLY A 121 10.25 -13.46 0.93
C GLY A 121 9.80 -12.55 -0.21
N ILE A 122 8.69 -11.83 -0.05
CA ILE A 122 8.17 -10.88 -1.05
C ILE A 122 8.89 -9.53 -0.85
N THR A 123 9.53 -9.00 -1.89
CA THR A 123 10.10 -7.65 -1.85
C THR A 123 8.98 -6.65 -1.63
N THR A 124 8.99 -5.95 -0.49
CA THR A 124 7.85 -5.15 -0.06
C THR A 124 8.23 -3.70 0.18
N ARG A 125 7.53 -2.79 -0.50
CA ARG A 125 7.72 -1.34 -0.34
C ARG A 125 6.42 -0.67 0.04
N ILE A 126 6.50 0.27 0.96
CA ILE A 126 5.38 1.06 1.42
C ILE A 126 5.66 2.52 1.13
N PHE A 127 4.78 3.15 0.36
CA PHE A 127 4.81 4.56 0.04
C PHE A 127 3.72 5.28 0.82
N ARG A 128 4.12 6.12 1.77
CA ARG A 128 3.24 7.06 2.47
C ARG A 128 3.24 8.39 1.73
N LEU A 129 2.19 8.64 0.95
CA LEU A 129 2.09 9.81 0.09
C LEU A 129 1.23 10.88 0.77
N TYR A 130 1.67 12.14 0.73
CA TYR A 130 0.93 13.26 1.30
C TYR A 130 1.04 14.50 0.43
N ASN A 131 -0.09 15.08 0.01
CA ASN A 131 -0.14 16.29 -0.82
C ASN A 131 0.71 16.24 -2.11
N LEU A 132 0.93 15.05 -2.67
CA LEU A 132 1.53 14.91 -3.99
C LEU A 132 0.45 14.99 -5.08
N ASN A 133 0.83 15.48 -6.26
CA ASN A 133 -0.02 15.33 -7.43
C ASN A 133 0.02 13.89 -7.96
N ASP A 134 -0.95 13.54 -8.80
CA ASP A 134 -1.11 12.18 -9.33
C ASP A 134 0.08 11.72 -10.19
N ASP A 135 0.80 12.64 -10.84
CA ASP A 135 1.96 12.32 -11.68
C ASP A 135 3.18 11.94 -10.85
N ASP A 136 3.49 12.71 -9.81
CA ASP A 136 4.58 12.41 -8.88
C ASP A 136 4.30 11.10 -8.13
N ALA A 137 3.07 10.92 -7.66
CA ALA A 137 2.63 9.68 -7.00
C ALA A 137 2.79 8.46 -7.93
N PHE A 138 2.43 8.61 -9.20
CA PHE A 138 2.57 7.55 -10.18
C PHE A 138 4.03 7.27 -10.55
N GLN A 139 4.87 8.30 -10.65
CA GLN A 139 6.29 8.13 -10.94
C GLN A 139 6.98 7.33 -9.82
N LEU A 140 6.66 7.59 -8.56
CA LEU A 140 7.13 6.80 -7.42
C LEU A 140 6.68 5.34 -7.50
N LEU A 141 5.41 5.10 -7.89
CA LEU A 141 4.88 3.76 -8.10
C LEU A 141 5.66 3.01 -9.18
N GLU A 142 5.92 3.64 -10.33
CA GLU A 142 6.69 3.03 -11.42
C GLU A 142 8.12 2.70 -11.00
N GLN A 143 8.80 3.62 -10.32
CA GLN A 143 10.14 3.39 -9.78
C GLN A 143 10.14 2.21 -8.80
N GLY A 144 9.15 2.14 -7.90
CA GLY A 144 8.98 1.04 -6.96
C GLY A 144 8.80 -0.32 -7.64
N LEU A 145 8.10 -0.35 -8.77
CA LEU A 145 7.86 -1.55 -9.57
C LEU A 145 9.07 -1.97 -10.42
N GLN A 146 9.93 -1.02 -10.83
CA GLN A 146 11.13 -1.29 -11.64
C GLN A 146 12.36 -1.67 -10.81
N THR A 147 12.39 -1.32 -9.52
CA THR A 147 13.55 -1.57 -8.66
C THR A 147 13.70 -3.07 -8.39
N GLU A 148 14.74 -3.68 -8.95
CA GLU A 148 15.08 -5.10 -8.75
C GLU A 148 15.26 -5.43 -7.26
N ALA A 149 14.90 -6.66 -6.87
CA ALA A 149 14.97 -7.14 -5.50
C ALA A 149 16.42 -7.34 -5.06
N THR A 150 16.93 -6.51 -4.16
CA THR A 150 18.23 -6.69 -3.53
C THR A 150 18.10 -7.40 -2.19
N ASN A 151 17.76 -8.70 -2.22
CA ASN A 151 17.35 -9.48 -1.02
C ASN A 151 16.00 -8.99 -0.43
N SER A 152 15.49 -9.65 0.61
CA SER A 152 14.17 -9.44 1.19
C SER A 152 14.05 -8.04 1.84
N ASP A 153 13.85 -7.04 1.00
CA ASP A 153 13.78 -5.64 1.41
C ASP A 153 12.35 -5.30 1.83
N TYR A 154 12.21 -4.94 3.10
CA TYR A 154 11.05 -4.25 3.64
C TYR A 154 11.40 -2.77 3.77
N GLU A 155 10.77 -1.92 2.97
CA GLU A 155 11.05 -0.49 2.95
C GLU A 155 9.77 0.31 3.21
N VAL A 156 9.88 1.33 4.05
CA VAL A 156 8.80 2.31 4.27
C VAL A 156 9.36 3.69 3.97
N MET A 157 8.79 4.35 2.97
CA MET A 157 9.20 5.67 2.51
C MET A 157 8.03 6.63 2.62
N SER A 158 8.30 7.85 3.09
CA SER A 158 7.31 8.91 3.20
C SER A 158 7.67 10.03 2.24
N PHE A 159 6.71 10.44 1.42
CA PHE A 159 6.87 11.48 0.42
C PHE A 159 5.78 12.53 0.60
N GLY A 160 6.13 13.79 0.40
CA GLY A 160 5.17 14.89 0.36
C GLY A 160 5.74 16.12 -0.32
N ALA A 161 4.84 17.04 -0.66
CA ALA A 161 5.18 18.34 -1.26
C ALA A 161 5.82 19.31 -0.26
#